data_AF-A0A8S3YUQ2-F1
#
_entry.id   AF-A0A8S3YUQ2-F1
#
_cell.length_a   1.000
_cell.length_b   1.000
_cell.length_c   1.000
_cell.angle_alpha   90.00
_cell.angle_beta   90.00
_cell.angle_gamma   90.00
#
_symmetry.space_group_name_H-M   'P 1'
#
loop_
_entity.id
_entity.type
_entity.pdbx_description
1 polymer ?
#
loop_
_entity_poly.entity_id
_entity_poly.type
_entity_poly.pdbx_seq_one_letter_code
_entity_poly.pdbx_strand_id
1 'polypeptide(L)'
;MGKPKITPVEEDKFIRSPNVHGLVECNFYSFLNDKVAAMVMYYNPECPDCQRQRAHIIRAAKVTKRDNHAYAAVDCTKEKALCKREGIVRLPTFMLYTRGQVLSNRSFPIDYIRMKEVMENIEAPPPLHPGRVPVDPDCPRIVVQK
;
A
#
# COMPACT_ATOMS: atom_id res chain seq x y z
N MET A 1 1.82 4.83 28.39
CA MET A 1 2.09 3.70 27.47
C MET A 1 1.92 4.21 26.04
N GLY A 2 2.99 4.74 25.44
CA GLY A 2 2.91 5.33 24.10
C GLY A 2 2.98 4.24 23.05
N LYS A 3 2.02 4.21 22.10
CA LYS A 3 2.12 3.37 20.90
C LYS A 3 3.48 3.62 20.25
N PRO A 4 4.26 2.58 19.87
CA PRO A 4 5.54 2.78 19.19
C PRO A 4 5.28 3.61 17.92
N LYS A 5 5.96 4.74 17.77
CA LYS A 5 5.92 5.51 16.52
C LYS A 5 6.63 4.69 15.46
N ILE A 6 5.83 4.05 14.61
CA ILE A 6 6.24 3.36 13.37
C ILE A 6 7.07 4.36 12.56
N THR A 7 8.14 3.86 11.92
CA THR A 7 9.01 4.67 11.06
C THR A 7 8.16 5.53 10.10
N PRO A 8 8.54 6.80 9.86
CA PRO A 8 7.78 7.66 8.97
C PRO A 8 7.57 6.94 7.64
N VAL A 9 6.33 6.94 7.15
CA VAL A 9 6.04 6.58 5.75
C VAL A 9 6.87 7.55 4.90
N GLU A 10 8.02 7.08 4.42
CA GLU A 10 8.91 7.91 3.62
C GLU A 10 8.24 8.23 2.28
N GLU A 11 8.52 9.42 1.76
CA GLU A 11 8.04 9.81 0.45
C GLU A 11 8.67 8.90 -0.61
N ASP A 12 7.84 8.18 -1.35
CA ASP A 12 8.29 7.28 -2.41
C ASP A 12 8.88 8.10 -3.57
N LYS A 13 10.19 7.96 -3.80
CA LYS A 13 10.94 8.73 -4.81
C LYS A 13 10.49 8.47 -6.25
N PHE A 14 9.88 7.32 -6.53
CA PHE A 14 9.29 7.04 -7.83
C PHE A 14 7.94 7.71 -7.93
N ILE A 15 7.05 7.54 -6.95
CA ILE A 15 5.69 8.10 -7.00
C ILE A 15 5.68 9.63 -6.88
N ARG A 16 6.44 10.22 -5.94
CA ARG A 16 6.55 11.68 -5.71
C ARG A 16 5.18 12.37 -5.55
N SER A 17 4.32 11.78 -4.73
CA SER A 17 2.99 12.33 -4.42
C SER A 17 2.69 12.16 -2.93
N PRO A 18 2.26 13.22 -2.23
CA PRO A 18 1.90 13.12 -0.81
C PRO A 18 0.62 12.32 -0.57
N ASN A 19 -0.15 12.03 -1.62
CA ASN A 19 -1.39 11.25 -1.53
C ASN A 19 -1.15 9.74 -1.68
N VAL A 20 0.09 9.31 -1.95
CA VAL A 20 0.44 7.88 -2.08
C VAL A 20 1.56 7.55 -1.10
N HIS A 21 1.30 6.60 -0.22
CA HIS A 21 2.19 6.24 0.87
C HIS A 21 3.23 5.20 0.44
N GLY A 22 4.51 5.51 0.59
CA GLY A 22 5.58 4.52 0.41
C GLY A 22 5.63 3.55 1.58
N LEU A 23 5.39 2.27 1.32
CA LEU A 23 5.43 1.23 2.35
C LEU A 23 6.70 0.38 2.20
N VAL A 24 7.26 0.04 3.34
CA VAL A 24 8.42 -0.84 3.50
C VAL A 24 8.05 -1.95 4.48
N GLU A 25 8.86 -3.00 4.54
CA GLU A 25 8.63 -4.13 5.44
C GLU A 25 8.32 -3.72 6.90
N CYS A 26 8.92 -2.64 7.38
CA CYS A 26 8.81 -2.18 8.76
C CYS A 26 7.50 -1.46 9.13
N ASN A 27 6.72 -1.02 8.13
CA ASN A 27 5.50 -0.24 8.36
C ASN A 27 4.30 -0.75 7.57
N PHE A 28 4.42 -1.89 6.92
CA PHE A 28 3.45 -2.37 5.95
C PHE A 28 2.10 -2.70 6.60
N TYR A 29 2.05 -3.74 7.43
CA TYR A 29 0.83 -4.15 8.11
C TYR A 29 0.37 -3.13 9.13
N SER A 30 1.28 -2.52 9.89
CA SER A 30 0.89 -1.48 10.86
C SER A 30 0.17 -0.31 10.18
N PHE A 31 0.62 0.14 9.01
CA PHE A 31 -0.10 1.14 8.23
C PHE A 31 -1.46 0.64 7.74
N LEU A 32 -1.51 -0.58 7.17
CA LEU A 32 -2.71 -1.16 6.55
C LEU A 32 -3.79 -1.54 7.56
N ASN A 33 -3.40 -1.92 8.78
CA ASN A 33 -4.29 -2.27 9.88
C ASN A 33 -5.14 -1.07 10.31
N ASP A 34 -4.56 0.13 10.24
CA ASP A 34 -5.22 1.37 10.58
C ASP A 34 -6.18 1.87 9.48
N LYS A 35 -6.21 1.25 8.29
CA LYS A 35 -7.04 1.68 7.16
C LYS A 35 -8.29 0.81 7.01
N VAL A 36 -9.40 1.46 6.66
CA VAL A 36 -10.64 0.76 6.26
C VAL A 36 -10.35 -0.02 4.99
N ALA A 37 -9.79 0.65 3.99
CA ALA A 37 -9.29 0.01 2.77
C ALA A 37 -8.01 0.68 2.29
N ALA A 38 -7.14 -0.10 1.65
CA ALA A 38 -5.95 0.41 1.00
C ALA A 38 -5.70 -0.30 -0.33
N MET A 39 -5.34 0.46 -1.36
CA MET A 39 -4.84 -0.07 -2.62
C MET A 39 -3.32 0.10 -2.64
N VAL A 40 -2.60 -1.02 -2.70
CA VAL A 40 -1.12 -1.03 -2.77
C VAL A 40 -0.69 -1.38 -4.18
N MET A 41 0.13 -0.52 -4.79
CA MET A 41 0.82 -0.80 -6.05
C MET A 41 2.23 -1.35 -5.78
N TYR A 42 2.47 -2.57 -6.20
CA TYR A 42 3.80 -3.16 -6.23
C TYR A 42 4.46 -2.86 -7.57
N TYR A 43 5.67 -2.31 -7.56
CA TYR A 43 6.29 -1.78 -8.76
C TYR A 43 7.81 -1.96 -8.81
N ASN A 44 8.38 -1.68 -9.99
CA ASN A 44 9.80 -1.45 -10.21
C ASN A 44 9.95 -0.11 -11.00
N PRO A 45 10.79 0.83 -10.56
CA PRO A 45 10.98 2.13 -11.23
C PRO A 45 11.34 2.03 -12.73
N GLU A 46 12.03 0.96 -13.13
CA GLU A 46 12.55 0.74 -14.49
C GLU A 46 11.53 0.03 -15.41
N CYS A 47 10.38 -0.37 -14.88
CA CYS A 47 9.36 -1.09 -15.65
C CYS A 47 8.46 -0.11 -16.44
N PRO A 48 8.36 -0.21 -17.78
CA PRO A 48 7.54 0.68 -18.60
C PRO A 48 6.04 0.70 -18.21
N ASP A 49 5.49 -0.46 -17.83
CA ASP A 49 4.11 -0.56 -17.34
C ASP A 49 3.93 0.16 -16.00
N CYS A 50 4.91 0.06 -15.10
CA CYS A 50 4.89 0.77 -13.82
C CYS A 50 4.89 2.30 -14.02
N GLN A 51 5.66 2.78 -15.01
CA GLN A 51 5.71 4.21 -15.34
C GLN A 51 4.36 4.73 -15.86
N ARG A 52 3.66 3.96 -16.70
CA ARG A 52 2.29 4.29 -17.13
C ARG A 52 1.33 4.34 -15.95
N GLN A 53 1.40 3.33 -15.08
CA GLN A 53 0.49 3.18 -13.95
C GLN A 53 0.72 4.21 -12.82
N ARG A 54 1.93 4.74 -12.70
CA ARG A 54 2.26 5.82 -11.76
C ARG A 54 1.30 7.02 -11.85
N ALA A 55 1.00 7.49 -13.06
CA ALA A 55 0.11 8.64 -13.24
C ALA A 55 -1.33 8.32 -12.78
N HIS A 56 -1.78 7.09 -13.01
CA HIS A 56 -3.11 6.63 -12.62
C HIS A 56 -3.26 6.54 -11.11
N ILE A 57 -2.31 5.93 -10.39
CA ILE A 57 -2.41 5.83 -8.92
C ILE A 57 -2.34 7.20 -8.24
N ILE A 58 -1.47 8.10 -8.73
CA ILE A 58 -1.40 9.48 -8.21
C ILE A 58 -2.73 10.20 -8.42
N ARG A 59 -3.33 10.06 -9.61
CA ARG A 59 -4.61 10.71 -9.92
C ARG A 59 -5.73 10.12 -9.09
N ALA A 60 -5.81 8.79 -8.96
CA ALA A 60 -6.81 8.10 -8.15
C ALA A 60 -6.75 8.57 -6.70
N ALA A 61 -5.56 8.56 -6.11
CA ALA A 61 -5.32 9.03 -4.75
C ALA A 61 -5.77 10.48 -4.51
N LYS A 62 -5.66 11.34 -5.53
CA LYS A 62 -6.12 12.73 -5.45
C LYS A 62 -7.65 12.88 -5.55
N VAL A 63 -8.33 12.01 -6.30
CA VAL A 63 -9.76 12.20 -6.62
C VAL A 63 -10.72 11.34 -5.80
N THR A 64 -10.23 10.28 -5.16
CA THR A 64 -11.02 9.41 -4.29
C THR A 64 -11.43 10.15 -3.03
N LYS A 65 -12.73 10.19 -2.74
CA LYS A 65 -13.29 10.89 -1.58
C LYS A 65 -13.89 9.91 -0.58
N ARG A 66 -13.02 9.21 0.14
CA ARG A 66 -13.43 8.31 1.23
C ARG A 66 -12.49 8.44 2.42
N ASP A 67 -13.07 8.60 3.60
CA ASP A 67 -12.31 8.66 4.83
C ASP A 67 -11.64 7.32 5.13
N ASN A 68 -10.42 7.38 5.67
CA ASN A 68 -9.62 6.23 6.05
C ASN A 68 -9.39 5.18 4.93
N HIS A 69 -9.49 5.62 3.67
CA HIS A 69 -9.06 4.89 2.49
C HIS A 69 -7.71 5.41 2.03
N ALA A 70 -6.79 4.52 1.66
CA ALA A 70 -5.43 4.91 1.30
C ALA A 70 -4.97 4.33 -0.04
N TYR A 71 -4.06 5.04 -0.68
CA TYR A 71 -3.25 4.52 -1.77
C TYR A 71 -1.81 4.43 -1.29
N ALA A 72 -1.15 3.33 -1.64
CA ALA A 72 0.21 3.05 -1.23
C ALA A 72 1.01 2.42 -2.37
N ALA A 73 2.32 2.44 -2.24
CA ALA A 73 3.23 1.83 -3.19
C ALA A 73 4.37 1.11 -2.46
N VAL A 74 4.87 0.03 -3.07
CA VAL A 74 5.99 -0.77 -2.60
C VAL A 74 6.97 -0.99 -3.74
N ASP A 75 8.21 -0.56 -3.54
CA ASP A 75 9.32 -0.77 -4.48
C ASP A 75 9.87 -2.20 -4.34
N CYS A 76 9.49 -3.11 -5.24
CA CYS A 76 9.94 -4.50 -5.17
C CYS A 76 11.43 -4.69 -5.51
N THR A 77 12.12 -3.66 -5.99
CA THR A 77 13.59 -3.72 -6.17
C THR A 77 14.32 -3.60 -4.83
N LYS A 78 13.70 -2.93 -3.85
CA LYS A 78 14.21 -2.72 -2.49
C LYS A 78 13.59 -3.69 -1.49
N GLU A 79 12.27 -3.84 -1.55
CA GLU A 79 11.45 -4.62 -0.62
C GLU A 79 11.21 -6.05 -1.12
N LYS A 80 12.30 -6.75 -1.49
CA LYS A 80 12.21 -8.09 -2.12
C LYS A 80 11.51 -9.13 -1.23
N ALA A 81 11.80 -9.10 0.08
CA ALA A 81 11.21 -10.02 1.05
C ALA A 81 9.70 -9.78 1.21
N LEU A 82 9.28 -8.52 1.32
CA LEU A 82 7.88 -8.11 1.35
C LEU A 82 7.14 -8.52 0.07
N CYS A 83 7.67 -8.20 -1.11
CA CYS A 83 7.03 -8.58 -2.37
C CYS A 83 6.93 -10.11 -2.55
N LYS A 84 7.94 -10.87 -2.10
CA LYS A 84 7.87 -12.33 -2.08
C LYS A 84 6.79 -12.85 -1.13
N ARG A 85 6.72 -12.29 0.09
CA ARG A 85 5.71 -12.63 1.11
C ARG A 85 4.29 -12.35 0.65
N GLU A 86 4.08 -11.22 -0.03
CA GLU A 86 2.79 -10.82 -0.61
C GLU A 86 2.47 -11.54 -1.94
N GLY A 87 3.32 -12.48 -2.37
CA GLY A 87 3.09 -13.32 -3.55
C GLY A 87 3.14 -12.56 -4.88
N ILE A 88 3.94 -11.50 -4.96
CA ILE A 88 4.04 -10.65 -6.16
C ILE A 88 4.93 -11.33 -7.21
N VAL A 89 4.29 -11.80 -8.28
CA VAL A 89 4.97 -12.49 -9.40
C VAL A 89 5.18 -11.58 -10.62
N ARG A 90 4.32 -10.57 -10.80
CA ARG A 90 4.33 -9.65 -11.95
C ARG A 90 4.23 -8.20 -11.50
N LEU A 91 4.74 -7.28 -12.32
CA LEU A 91 4.71 -5.85 -12.04
C LEU A 91 4.10 -5.07 -13.23
N PRO A 92 3.36 -3.97 -12.96
CA PRO A 92 2.83 -3.64 -11.64
C PRO A 92 1.74 -4.64 -11.22
N THR A 93 1.56 -4.81 -9.91
CA THR A 93 0.41 -5.53 -9.35
C THR A 93 -0.29 -4.63 -8.35
N PHE A 94 -1.62 -4.59 -8.40
CA PHE A 94 -2.44 -3.87 -7.44
C PHE A 94 -3.12 -4.86 -6.50
N MET A 95 -2.90 -4.69 -5.20
CA MET A 95 -3.55 -5.46 -4.15
C MET A 95 -4.49 -4.57 -3.36
N LEU A 96 -5.68 -5.08 -3.06
CA LEU A 96 -6.62 -4.43 -2.14
C LEU A 96 -6.51 -5.05 -0.77
N TYR A 97 -6.37 -4.20 0.23
CA TYR A 97 -6.36 -4.57 1.64
C TYR A 97 -7.53 -3.93 2.36
N THR A 98 -8.07 -4.61 3.37
CA THR A 98 -8.95 -4.02 4.37
C THR A 98 -8.48 -4.43 5.75
N ARG A 99 -8.18 -3.46 6.62
CA ARG A 99 -7.68 -3.69 7.98
C ARG A 99 -6.54 -4.73 7.99
N GLY A 100 -5.54 -4.52 7.12
CA GLY A 100 -4.36 -5.39 6.98
C GLY A 100 -4.53 -6.67 6.19
N GLN A 101 -5.74 -7.04 5.78
CA GLN A 101 -6.01 -8.31 5.12
C GLN A 101 -6.18 -8.13 3.63
N VAL A 102 -5.54 -9.00 2.85
CA VAL A 102 -5.71 -9.06 1.40
C VAL A 102 -7.15 -9.46 1.08
N LEU A 103 -7.87 -8.62 0.36
CA LEU A 103 -9.19 -8.95 -0.18
C LEU A 103 -9.11 -9.56 -1.58
N SER A 104 -8.30 -8.94 -2.44
CA SER A 104 -8.17 -9.38 -3.82
C SER A 104 -6.89 -8.85 -4.44
N ASN A 105 -6.28 -9.63 -5.33
CA ASN A 105 -5.35 -9.13 -6.31
C ASN A 105 -6.14 -8.65 -7.54
N ARG A 106 -5.74 -7.53 -8.15
CA ARG A 106 -6.34 -7.07 -9.40
C ARG A 106 -5.24 -6.75 -10.41
N SER A 107 -5.19 -7.53 -11.48
CA SER A 107 -4.28 -7.35 -12.63
C SER A 107 -4.97 -6.82 -13.90
N PHE A 108 -6.26 -6.47 -13.82
CA PHE A 108 -7.00 -5.91 -14.97
C PHE A 108 -6.48 -4.52 -15.35
N PRO A 109 -6.82 -3.97 -16.52
CA PRO A 109 -6.51 -2.58 -16.84
C PRO A 109 -7.16 -1.67 -15.77
N ILE A 110 -6.31 -1.13 -14.92
CA ILE A 110 -6.68 -0.26 -13.82
C ILE A 110 -6.22 1.14 -14.22
N ASP A 111 -7.12 1.95 -14.74
CA ASP A 111 -6.90 3.40 -14.83
C ASP A 111 -7.39 4.08 -13.54
N TYR A 112 -7.24 5.40 -13.46
CA TYR A 112 -7.60 6.14 -12.25
C TYR A 112 -9.11 6.13 -11.97
N ILE A 113 -9.95 5.95 -13.00
CA ILE A 113 -11.41 5.89 -12.86
C ILE A 113 -11.75 4.58 -12.15
N ARG A 114 -11.19 3.47 -12.62
CA ARG A 114 -11.43 2.17 -12.02
C ARG A 114 -10.84 2.06 -10.61
N MET A 115 -9.65 2.62 -10.38
CA MET A 115 -9.06 2.69 -9.03
C MET A 115 -9.97 3.43 -8.05
N LYS A 116 -10.50 4.57 -8.48
CA LYS A 116 -11.42 5.39 -7.69
C LYS A 116 -12.70 4.62 -7.40
N GLU A 117 -13.37 4.08 -8.42
CA GLU A 117 -14.62 3.33 -8.26
C GLU A 117 -14.48 2.17 -7.27
N VAL A 118 -13.38 1.42 -7.36
CA VAL A 118 -13.10 0.31 -6.44
C VAL A 118 -12.98 0.83 -5.02
N MET A 119 -12.16 1.85 -4.78
CA MET A 119 -11.95 2.39 -3.44
C MET A 119 -13.17 3.12 -2.89
N GLU A 120 -14.07 3.62 -3.74
CA GLU A 120 -15.30 4.27 -3.29
C GLU A 120 -16.42 3.27 -2.97
N ASN A 121 -16.38 2.07 -3.53
CA ASN A 121 -17.45 1.07 -3.39
C ASN A 121 -16.99 -0.23 -2.69
N ILE A 122 -15.78 -0.26 -2.15
CA ILE A 122 -15.29 -1.43 -1.41
C ILE A 122 -16.00 -1.54 -0.06
N GLU A 123 -16.63 -2.69 0.17
CA GLU A 123 -17.20 -3.02 1.47
C GLU A 123 -16.13 -3.73 2.30
N ALA A 124 -15.78 -3.16 3.45
CA ALA A 124 -14.90 -3.84 4.37
C ALA A 124 -15.68 -5.00 5.02
N PRO A 125 -15.18 -6.25 4.97
CA PRO A 125 -15.81 -7.34 5.69
C PRO A 125 -15.90 -7.01 7.19
N PRO A 126 -16.79 -7.65 7.95
CA PRO A 126 -16.84 -7.49 9.40
C PRO A 126 -15.43 -7.63 9.99
N PRO A 127 -15.08 -6.84 11.02
CA PRO A 127 -13.78 -6.96 11.67
C PRO A 127 -13.54 -8.43 12.05
N LEU A 128 -12.45 -9.02 11.56
CA LEU A 128 -12.08 -10.36 11.98
C LEU A 128 -11.80 -10.36 13.49
N HIS A 129 -12.02 -11.51 14.12
CA HIS A 129 -11.70 -11.69 15.54
C HIS A 129 -10.27 -11.22 15.86
N PRO A 130 -10.08 -10.49 16.97
CA PRO A 130 -8.77 -10.01 17.38
C PRO A 130 -7.82 -11.20 17.58
N GLY A 131 -6.67 -11.20 16.88
CA GLY A 131 -5.61 -12.22 17.06
C GLY A 131 -5.03 -12.86 15.80
N ARG A 132 -5.51 -12.52 14.59
CA ARG A 132 -4.99 -13.09 13.31
C ARG A 132 -4.58 -12.03 12.28
N VAL A 133 -4.18 -10.87 12.74
CA VAL A 133 -3.68 -9.82 11.84
C VAL A 133 -2.18 -10.01 11.68
N PRO A 134 -1.65 -10.11 10.44
CA PRO A 134 -0.21 -10.13 10.23
C PRO A 134 0.45 -8.90 10.87
N VAL A 135 1.62 -9.11 11.44
CA VAL A 135 2.42 -8.05 12.08
C VAL A 135 3.70 -7.85 11.30
N ASP A 136 4.16 -6.59 11.27
CA ASP A 136 5.45 -6.24 10.69
C ASP A 136 6.58 -6.92 11.50
N PRO A 137 7.67 -7.36 10.85
CA PRO A 137 8.83 -7.84 11.59
C PRO A 137 9.42 -6.72 12.43
N ASP A 138 10.12 -7.10 13.51
CA ASP A 138 10.86 -6.15 14.35
C ASP A 138 12.02 -5.55 13.56
N CYS A 139 11.77 -4.42 12.91
CA CYS A 139 12.83 -3.69 12.24
C CYS A 139 13.70 -2.95 13.26
N PRO A 140 15.04 -2.94 13.07
CA PRO A 140 15.90 -2.08 13.85
C PRO A 140 15.43 -0.64 13.67
N ARG A 141 15.11 0.03 14.78
CA ARG A 141 14.71 1.43 14.79
C ARG A 141 15.82 2.25 14.12
N ILE A 142 15.60 2.70 12.89
CA ILE A 142 16.42 3.77 12.33
C ILE A 142 16.02 5.01 13.12
N VAL A 143 16.81 5.32 14.14
CA VAL A 143 16.73 6.60 14.83
C VAL A 143 17.12 7.62 13.77
N VAL A 144 16.12 8.30 13.20
CA VAL A 144 16.36 9.48 12.35
C VAL A 144 17.04 10.49 13.26
N GLN A 145 18.37 10.55 13.18
CA GLN A 145 19.13 11.61 13.84
C GLN A 145 18.70 12.92 13.19
N LYS A 146 18.19 13.82 14.04
CA LYS A 146 17.77 15.17 13.68
C LYS A 146 18.89 15.98 13.06
#